data_AF-A0AAV7E6K6-F1
#
_entry.id   AF-A0AAV7E6K6-F1
#
_cell.length_a   1.000
_cell.length_b   1.000
_cell.length_c   1.000
_cell.angle_alpha   90.00
_cell.angle_beta   90.00
_cell.angle_gamma   90.00
#
_symmetry.space_group_name_H-M   'P 1'
#
loop_
_entity.id
_entity.type
_entity.pdbx_description
1 polymer ?
#
loop_
_entity_poly.entity_id
_entity_poly.type
_entity_poly.pdbx_seq_one_letter_code
_entity_poly.pdbx_strand_id
1 'polypeptide(L)'
;MLDELRLSGYLNSIMKCGSTLFFLAGSQCSIFEGLNFLPHGIQYYSRRTTKGGFLIVEATVVSDTAIGYPDTQGIWTKEQTEAWKPIVKVVHDKGGVFLCQIWHVGRVSNTSFMPNGQPPVSSTDKPLGS
;
A
#
# COMPACT_ATOMS: atom_id res chain seq x y z
N MET A 1 4.82 -19.73 -14.01
CA MET A 1 5.54 -20.74 -13.20
C MET A 1 7.06 -20.52 -13.19
N LEU A 2 7.73 -20.27 -14.33
CA LEU A 2 9.16 -19.93 -14.33
C LEU A 2 9.48 -18.54 -13.73
N ASP A 3 8.58 -17.56 -13.89
CA ASP A 3 8.79 -16.20 -13.37
C ASP A 3 8.65 -16.11 -11.83
N GLU A 4 7.71 -16.85 -11.23
CA GLU A 4 7.55 -16.90 -9.77
C GLU A 4 8.78 -17.49 -9.06
N LEU A 5 9.38 -18.54 -9.62
CA LEU A 5 10.58 -19.15 -9.05
C LEU A 5 11.80 -18.22 -9.16
N ARG A 6 11.87 -17.42 -10.22
CA ARG A 6 12.95 -16.44 -10.42
C ARG A 6 12.80 -15.23 -9.49
N LEU A 7 11.57 -14.74 -9.30
CA LEU A 7 11.24 -13.73 -8.30
C LEU A 7 11.51 -14.24 -6.89
N SER A 8 11.09 -15.46 -6.55
CA SER A 8 11.37 -16.06 -5.24
C SER A 8 12.87 -16.17 -4.96
N GLY A 9 13.67 -16.65 -5.92
CA GLY A 9 15.13 -16.71 -5.79
C GLY A 9 15.79 -15.33 -5.62
N TYR A 10 15.35 -14.34 -6.39
CA TYR A 10 15.86 -12.97 -6.31
C TYR A 10 15.47 -12.29 -4.99
N LEU A 11 14.20 -12.39 -4.58
CA LEU A 11 13.70 -11.84 -3.32
C LEU A 11 14.37 -12.50 -2.11
N ASN A 12 14.67 -13.80 -2.17
CA ASN A 12 15.42 -14.47 -1.11
C ASN A 12 16.88 -14.01 -1.04
N SER A 13 17.49 -13.68 -2.17
CA SER A 13 18.86 -13.16 -2.21
C SER A 13 19.00 -11.77 -1.58
N ILE A 14 17.95 -10.94 -1.64
CA ILE A 14 17.98 -9.55 -1.14
C ILE A 14 17.33 -9.43 0.24
N MET A 15 16.16 -10.04 0.44
CA MET A 15 15.31 -9.82 1.62
C MET A 15 15.20 -11.04 2.55
N LYS A 16 15.80 -12.19 2.20
CA LYS A 16 15.78 -13.44 3.00
C LYS A 16 14.36 -13.90 3.38
N CYS A 17 13.42 -13.85 2.43
CA CYS A 17 12.09 -14.42 2.62
C CYS A 17 12.18 -15.96 2.71
N GLY A 18 11.52 -16.57 3.70
CA GLY A 18 11.57 -18.02 3.94
C GLY A 18 10.33 -18.76 3.43
N SER A 19 9.26 -18.03 3.13
CA SER A 19 7.97 -18.58 2.71
C SER A 19 7.28 -17.65 1.72
N THR A 20 6.98 -18.17 0.53
CA THR A 20 6.33 -17.48 -0.60
C THR A 20 4.83 -17.33 -0.39
N LEU A 21 4.39 -16.76 0.74
CA LEU A 21 3.00 -16.35 0.91
C LEU A 21 2.91 -14.85 0.69
N PHE A 22 2.54 -14.47 -0.54
CA PHE A 22 2.21 -13.09 -0.88
C PHE A 22 0.81 -12.78 -0.36
N PHE A 23 0.71 -11.99 0.70
CA PHE A 23 -0.57 -11.40 1.07
C PHE A 23 -0.68 -10.05 0.38
N LEU A 24 -1.55 -9.93 -0.63
CA LEU A 24 -2.03 -8.64 -1.10
C LEU A 24 -3.09 -8.20 -0.10
N ALA A 25 -2.77 -7.21 0.72
CA ALA A 25 -3.81 -6.54 1.48
C ALA A 25 -4.72 -5.84 0.47
N GLY A 26 -5.83 -6.49 0.12
CA GLY A 26 -6.88 -5.86 -0.69
C GLY A 26 -7.31 -4.58 -0.01
N SER A 27 -7.55 -3.53 -0.79
CA SER A 27 -7.90 -2.18 -0.34
C SER A 27 -9.04 -2.26 0.67
N GLN A 28 -8.71 -2.31 1.96
CA GLN A 28 -9.73 -2.15 2.98
C GLN A 28 -9.94 -0.65 3.04
N CYS A 29 -10.87 -0.16 2.21
CA CYS A 29 -11.46 1.19 2.20
C CYS A 29 -12.21 1.49 3.50
N SER A 30 -11.63 1.13 4.62
CA SER A 30 -12.23 1.20 5.92
C SER A 30 -11.06 1.42 6.85
N ILE A 31 -10.72 2.69 7.11
CA ILE A 31 -10.53 3.30 8.43
C ILE A 31 -9.92 4.71 8.21
N PHE A 32 -10.84 5.68 8.06
CA PHE A 32 -10.86 7.08 8.52
C PHE A 32 -9.57 7.90 8.68
N GLU A 33 -9.69 9.17 8.26
CA GLU A 33 -8.81 10.32 8.49
C GLU A 33 -8.02 10.32 9.81
N GLY A 34 -6.74 10.66 9.71
CA GLY A 34 -5.91 10.98 10.87
C GLY A 34 -5.56 9.78 11.75
N LEU A 35 -4.89 10.07 12.86
CA LEU A 35 -4.18 9.17 13.77
C LEU A 35 -4.97 7.98 14.37
N ASN A 36 -6.21 7.73 13.94
CA ASN A 36 -7.10 6.64 14.39
C ASN A 36 -6.87 5.29 13.67
N PHE A 37 -6.04 5.26 12.62
CA PHE A 37 -5.64 4.04 11.89
C PHE A 37 -4.87 3.02 12.76
N LEU A 38 -4.18 3.52 13.80
CA LEU A 38 -3.09 2.79 14.46
C LEU A 38 -3.49 1.47 15.13
N PRO A 39 -4.59 1.35 15.91
CA PRO A 39 -4.86 0.12 16.65
C PRO A 39 -5.23 -1.05 15.73
N HIS A 40 -6.02 -0.78 14.68
CA HIS A 40 -6.54 -1.82 13.80
C HIS A 40 -5.52 -2.23 12.73
N GLY A 41 -4.78 -1.28 12.16
CA GLY A 41 -3.71 -1.57 11.19
C GLY A 41 -2.62 -2.48 11.79
N ILE A 42 -2.16 -2.18 13.01
CA ILE A 42 -1.16 -2.99 13.70
C ILE A 42 -1.67 -4.43 13.89
N GLN A 43 -2.89 -4.61 14.37
CA GLN A 43 -3.46 -5.94 14.58
C GLN A 43 -3.66 -6.68 13.25
N TYR A 44 -4.11 -5.98 12.20
CA TYR A 44 -4.34 -6.52 10.87
C TYR A 44 -3.08 -7.11 10.25
N TYR A 45 -2.00 -6.32 10.18
CA TYR A 45 -0.73 -6.72 9.59
C TYR A 45 -0.01 -7.75 10.48
N SER A 46 -0.09 -7.61 11.81
CA SER A 46 0.45 -8.59 12.74
C SER A 46 -0.15 -9.98 12.52
N ARG A 47 -1.47 -10.12 12.39
CA ARG A 47 -2.12 -11.43 12.17
C ARG A 47 -1.71 -12.12 10.87
N ARG A 48 -1.33 -11.34 9.86
CA ARG A 48 -0.92 -11.82 8.54
C ARG A 48 0.57 -12.07 8.41
N THR A 49 1.34 -11.67 9.42
CA THR A 49 2.79 -11.85 9.40
C THR A 49 3.19 -13.19 9.98
N THR A 50 3.87 -13.97 9.17
CA THR A 50 4.60 -15.17 9.56
C THR A 50 6.10 -14.90 9.52
N LYS A 51 6.89 -15.69 10.25
CA LYS A 51 8.35 -15.60 10.23
C LYS A 51 8.87 -15.93 8.82
N GLY A 52 9.62 -14.99 8.22
CA GLY A 52 10.09 -15.08 6.84
C GLY A 52 9.01 -14.86 5.78
N GLY A 53 7.80 -14.46 6.18
CA GLY A 53 6.72 -14.09 5.25
C GLY A 53 6.98 -12.76 4.57
N PHE A 54 6.48 -12.60 3.35
CA PHE A 54 6.64 -11.38 2.55
C PHE A 54 5.29 -10.74 2.30
N LEU A 55 5.09 -9.55 2.89
CA LEU A 55 3.84 -8.81 2.82
C LEU A 55 3.98 -7.65 1.84
N ILE A 56 3.06 -7.61 0.87
CA ILE A 56 2.85 -6.45 0.01
C ILE A 56 1.57 -5.80 0.49
N VAL A 57 1.69 -4.60 1.07
CA VAL A 57 0.53 -3.91 1.63
C VAL A 57 -0.32 -3.25 0.57
N GLU A 58 -1.48 -2.77 1.00
CA GLU A 58 -2.47 -2.10 0.18
C GLU A 58 -1.88 -0.89 -0.57
N ALA A 59 -2.54 -0.56 -1.67
CA ALA A 59 -2.11 0.53 -2.54
C ALA A 59 -2.09 1.86 -1.77
N THR A 60 -0.90 2.41 -1.60
CA THR A 60 -0.62 3.61 -0.79
C THR A 60 -0.31 4.77 -1.73
N VAL A 61 -1.11 5.83 -1.65
CA VAL A 61 -1.00 6.98 -2.56
C VAL A 61 0.16 7.91 -2.19
N VAL A 62 0.77 8.50 -3.23
CA VAL A 62 1.98 9.35 -3.12
C VAL A 62 1.73 10.84 -3.03
N SER A 63 0.49 11.27 -3.22
CA SER A 63 0.09 12.68 -3.22
C SER A 63 -1.42 12.79 -3.05
N ASP A 64 -1.88 14.01 -2.80
CA ASP A 64 -3.29 14.39 -2.84
C ASP A 64 -3.91 14.21 -4.24
N THR A 65 -3.13 14.37 -5.32
CA THR A 65 -3.57 14.12 -6.70
C THR A 65 -3.61 12.64 -7.09
N ALA A 66 -3.10 11.74 -6.25
CA ALA A 66 -2.97 10.32 -6.54
C ALA A 66 -4.20 9.50 -6.09
N ILE A 67 -5.19 10.13 -5.47
CA ILE A 67 -6.36 9.48 -4.86
C ILE A 67 -7.43 9.19 -5.93
N GLY A 68 -8.00 7.97 -5.91
CA GLY A 68 -9.15 7.59 -6.75
C GLY A 68 -10.29 6.92 -6.00
N TYR A 69 -10.07 6.55 -4.75
CA TYR A 69 -11.04 5.88 -3.90
C TYR A 69 -11.06 6.55 -2.52
N PRO A 70 -12.22 6.61 -1.85
CA PRO A 70 -12.29 7.10 -0.48
C PRO A 70 -11.43 6.22 0.44
N ASP A 71 -10.96 6.81 1.53
CA ASP A 71 -10.21 6.13 2.58
C ASP A 71 -8.91 5.44 2.10
N THR A 72 -8.31 5.89 1.00
CA THR A 72 -7.01 5.38 0.54
C THR A 72 -5.89 5.92 1.42
N GLN A 73 -4.98 5.05 1.88
CA GLN A 73 -3.87 5.44 2.74
C GLN A 73 -2.78 6.19 1.96
N GLY A 74 -2.12 7.14 2.62
CA GLY A 74 -1.03 7.95 2.06
C GLY A 74 0.33 7.70 2.66
N ILE A 75 1.38 8.18 1.98
CA ILE A 75 2.77 8.17 2.47
C ILE A 75 3.56 9.42 2.05
N TRP A 76 2.90 10.56 1.84
CA TRP A 76 3.55 11.80 1.39
C TRP A 76 3.71 12.85 2.47
N THR A 77 2.94 12.76 3.56
CA THR A 77 3.13 13.62 4.74
C THR A 77 3.95 12.94 5.82
N LYS A 78 4.52 13.76 6.71
CA LYS A 78 5.28 13.26 7.86
C LYS A 78 4.38 12.45 8.79
N GLU A 79 3.16 12.92 9.03
CA GLU A 79 2.17 12.29 9.92
C GLU A 79 1.79 10.90 9.39
N GLN A 80 1.58 10.77 8.09
CA GLN A 80 1.33 9.49 7.42
C GLN A 80 2.51 8.54 7.59
N THR A 81 3.74 9.04 7.36
CA THR A 81 4.96 8.25 7.53
C THR A 81 5.13 7.77 8.97
N GLU A 82 4.91 8.64 9.96
CA GLU A 82 4.96 8.26 11.38
C GLU A 82 3.88 7.23 11.72
N ALA A 83 2.70 7.30 11.11
CA ALA A 83 1.63 6.33 11.33
C ALA A 83 1.96 4.92 10.79
N TRP A 84 2.75 4.82 9.72
CA TRP A 84 3.20 3.53 9.18
C TRP A 84 4.27 2.84 10.05
N LYS A 85 5.11 3.60 10.76
CA LYS A 85 6.22 3.03 11.55
C LYS A 85 5.81 1.92 12.53
N PRO A 86 4.78 2.06 13.39
CA PRO A 86 4.41 0.99 14.32
C PRO A 86 3.88 -0.27 13.62
N ILE A 87 3.28 -0.12 12.43
CA ILE A 87 2.83 -1.25 11.61
C ILE A 87 4.03 -1.99 11.02
N VAL A 88 4.96 -1.27 10.41
CA VAL A 88 6.20 -1.86 9.89
C VAL A 88 6.96 -2.55 11.03
N LYS A 89 6.99 -1.92 12.22
CA LYS A 89 7.63 -2.48 13.41
C LYS A 89 7.05 -3.84 13.78
N VAL A 90 5.72 -3.99 13.88
CA VAL A 90 5.12 -5.29 14.30
C VAL A 90 5.38 -6.40 13.28
N VAL A 91 5.47 -6.06 11.98
CA VAL A 91 5.82 -7.02 10.93
C VAL A 91 7.28 -7.47 11.07
N HIS A 92 8.20 -6.53 11.25
CA HIS A 92 9.61 -6.84 11.46
C HIS A 92 9.87 -7.59 12.77
N ASP A 93 9.17 -7.24 13.86
CA ASP A 93 9.26 -7.94 15.15
C ASP A 93 8.86 -9.42 15.03
N LYS A 94 7.95 -9.75 14.10
CA LYS A 94 7.55 -11.13 13.77
C LYS A 94 8.48 -11.83 12.77
N GLY A 95 9.51 -11.14 12.29
CA GLY A 95 10.46 -11.64 11.30
C GLY A 95 9.89 -11.68 9.88
N GLY A 96 8.84 -10.91 9.60
CA GLY A 96 8.33 -10.73 8.23
C GLY A 96 9.05 -9.61 7.49
N VAL A 97 8.86 -9.57 6.18
CA VAL A 97 9.32 -8.52 5.28
C VAL A 97 8.12 -7.70 4.83
N PHE A 98 8.24 -6.38 4.85
CA PHE A 98 7.17 -5.43 4.54
C PHE A 98 7.52 -4.62 3.28
N LEU A 99 6.63 -4.59 2.29
CA LEU A 99 6.72 -3.68 1.16
C LEU A 99 5.45 -2.85 1.00
N CYS A 100 5.66 -1.55 0.78
CA CYS A 100 4.62 -0.58 0.45
C CYS A 100 4.36 -0.57 -1.06
N GLN A 101 3.13 -0.88 -1.49
CA GLN A 101 2.75 -0.70 -2.88
C GLN A 101 2.44 0.78 -3.13
N ILE A 102 3.34 1.45 -3.85
CA ILE A 102 3.19 2.86 -4.18
C ILE A 102 2.21 3.04 -5.35
N TRP A 103 1.24 3.95 -5.21
CA TRP A 103 0.14 4.09 -6.16
C TRP A 103 -0.16 5.53 -6.58
N HIS A 104 -0.46 5.70 -7.86
CA HIS A 104 -1.08 6.90 -8.42
C HIS A 104 -2.16 6.45 -9.41
N VAL A 105 -3.43 6.78 -9.14
CA VAL A 105 -4.56 6.28 -9.95
C VAL A 105 -4.69 6.96 -11.33
N GLY A 106 -4.18 8.19 -11.45
CA GLY A 106 -4.29 8.99 -12.67
C GLY A 106 -5.76 9.26 -13.03
N ARG A 107 -6.15 8.97 -14.28
CA ARG A 107 -7.54 9.18 -14.76
C ARG A 107 -8.59 8.26 -14.12
N VAL A 108 -8.20 7.25 -13.34
CA VAL A 108 -9.14 6.44 -12.55
C VAL A 108 -9.44 7.18 -11.24
N SER A 109 -9.92 8.41 -11.36
CA SER A 109 -10.26 9.31 -10.24
C SER A 109 -11.40 10.24 -10.66
N ASN A 110 -11.84 11.11 -9.76
CA ASN A 110 -12.87 12.12 -10.00
C ASN A 110 -12.45 13.47 -9.42
N THR A 111 -12.97 14.55 -9.99
CA THR A 111 -12.78 15.95 -9.52
C THR A 111 -13.04 16.11 -8.02
N SER A 112 -13.96 15.34 -7.45
CA SER A 112 -14.25 15.34 -6.00
C SER A 112 -13.06 14.94 -5.12
N PHE A 113 -12.13 14.14 -5.64
CA PHE A 113 -10.92 13.73 -4.92
C PHE A 113 -9.73 14.64 -5.19
N MET A 114 -9.86 15.55 -6.16
CA MET A 114 -8.74 16.39 -6.58
C MET A 114 -8.71 17.70 -5.79
N PRO A 115 -7.51 18.19 -5.44
CA PRO A 115 -7.37 19.51 -4.84
C PRO A 115 -8.06 20.57 -5.69
N ASN A 116 -8.87 21.42 -5.06
CA ASN A 116 -9.60 22.50 -5.73
C ASN A 116 -10.57 22.06 -6.85
N GLY A 117 -10.98 20.78 -6.90
CA GLY A 117 -11.94 20.29 -7.89
C GLY A 117 -11.39 20.19 -9.32
N GLN A 118 -10.06 20.23 -9.50
CA GLN A 118 -9.43 20.11 -10.81
C GLN A 118 -9.63 18.70 -11.42
N PRO A 119 -9.53 18.54 -12.76
CA PRO A 119 -9.61 17.22 -13.37
C PRO A 119 -8.39 16.35 -12.99
N PRO A 120 -8.57 15.02 -12.84
CA PRO A 120 -7.46 14.10 -12.61
C PRO A 120 -6.43 14.11 -13.76
N VAL A 121 -5.17 13.87 -13.41
CA VAL A 121 -4.07 13.83 -14.38
C VAL A 121 -4.01 12.51 -15.14
N SER A 122 -3.54 12.55 -16.38
CA SER A 122 -3.33 11.37 -17.20
C SER A 122 -2.29 11.62 -18.29
N SER A 123 -1.86 10.56 -18.98
CA SER A 123 -1.01 10.65 -20.16
C SER A 123 -1.77 11.08 -21.42
N THR A 124 -3.09 11.18 -21.36
CA THR A 124 -3.99 11.57 -22.46
C THR A 124 -5.18 12.34 -21.90
N ASP A 125 -5.80 13.16 -22.74
CA ASP A 125 -7.07 13.84 -22.51
C ASP A 125 -8.31 12.93 -22.64
N LYS A 126 -8.13 11.66 -23.04
CA LYS A 126 -9.24 10.71 -23.18
C LYS A 126 -9.85 10.31 -21.84
N PRO A 127 -11.19 10.39 -21.70
CA PRO A 127 -11.87 9.99 -20.48
C PRO A 127 -11.78 8.47 -20.24
N LEU A 128 -12.08 8.05 -19.02
CA LEU A 128 -12.14 6.63 -18.69
C LEU A 128 -13.31 5.97 -19.45
N GLY A 129 -13.02 4.92 -20.23
CA GLY A 129 -14.04 4.16 -20.98
C GLY A 129 -14.29 4.61 -22.43
N SER A 130 -13.45 5.50 -22.99
CA SER A 130 -13.48 5.92 -24.40
C SER A 130 -12.93 4.88 -25.38
#